data_AF-A0A536DD90-F1
#
_entry.id   AF-A0A536DD90-F1
#
_cell.length_a   1.000
_cell.length_b   1.000
_cell.length_c   1.000
_cell.angle_alpha   90.00
_cell.angle_beta   90.00
_cell.angle_gamma   90.00
#
_symmetry.space_group_name_H-M   'P 1'
#
loop_
_entity.id
_entity.type
_entity.pdbx_description
1 polymer ?
#
loop_
_entity_poly.entity_id
_entity_poly.type
_entity_poly.pdbx_seq_one_letter_code
_entity_poly.pdbx_strand_id
1 'polypeptide(L)'
;MAQSIRQPLAQTASPRLLTWIRGESTVANSTRVWLVLLAFIGLTNLFITFVGAGLQDDPRSVLFSWPAIAVFGVLGFVGIVLSHRTGFPAAWDHDVSTRQRWLIPAVIGVALGCVQSGLDTVFHWTAFYTQIVGQAYNAPLPGSPLFYTSGAIVVEVFYRLLPVPLLLWLVSNVLLRGRGQSQIFWILAVLSSLIEPADQDLRVLDRGASWPMVASTFVPDLLLNLAQVVIFRKYGFLAAITTRVAFYMVWHVAYGNFICAC
;
A
#
# COMPACT_ATOMS: atom_id res chain seq x y z
N MET A 1 66.19 11.09 -14.06
CA MET A 1 64.78 11.34 -14.43
C MET A 1 63.89 10.70 -13.38
N ALA A 2 63.25 11.51 -12.54
CA ALA A 2 62.43 11.05 -11.42
C ALA A 2 61.06 10.57 -11.92
N GLN A 3 60.69 9.32 -11.61
CA GLN A 3 59.35 8.80 -11.84
C GLN A 3 58.39 9.36 -10.78
N SER A 4 57.46 10.19 -11.22
CA SER A 4 56.34 10.69 -10.42
C SER A 4 55.37 9.55 -10.10
N ILE A 5 55.36 9.13 -8.84
CA ILE A 5 54.36 8.23 -8.29
C ILE A 5 53.07 9.03 -8.12
N ARG A 6 52.11 8.84 -9.04
CA ARG A 6 50.75 9.34 -8.83
C ARG A 6 50.13 8.58 -7.67
N GLN A 7 49.89 9.28 -6.56
CA GLN A 7 49.02 8.77 -5.51
C GLN A 7 47.60 8.54 -6.08
N PRO A 8 46.95 7.41 -5.77
CA PRO A 8 45.54 7.24 -6.10
C PRO A 8 44.73 8.23 -5.26
N LEU A 9 43.91 9.04 -5.93
CA LEU A 9 42.94 9.94 -5.29
C LEU A 9 42.10 9.13 -4.30
N ALA A 10 42.09 9.56 -3.04
CA ALA A 10 41.24 9.00 -2.01
C ALA A 10 39.79 9.07 -2.51
N GLN A 11 39.21 7.92 -2.84
CA GLN A 11 37.78 7.79 -3.08
C GLN A 11 37.09 8.10 -1.75
N THR A 12 36.60 9.33 -1.61
CA THR A 12 35.74 9.72 -0.50
C THR A 12 34.53 8.79 -0.52
N ALA A 13 34.46 7.86 0.43
CA ALA A 13 33.32 6.97 0.59
C ALA A 13 32.07 7.84 0.78
N SER A 14 31.29 8.00 -0.28
CA SER A 14 29.99 8.66 -0.17
C SER A 14 29.18 7.90 0.89
N PRO A 15 28.61 8.57 1.90
CA PRO A 15 27.87 7.90 2.95
C PRO A 15 26.78 7.03 2.32
N ARG A 16 26.63 5.79 2.82
CA ARG A 16 25.73 4.78 2.24
C ARG A 16 24.35 5.36 1.92
N LEU A 17 23.81 6.26 2.72
CA LEU A 17 22.52 6.91 2.42
C LEU A 17 22.47 7.62 1.05
N LEU A 18 23.53 8.33 0.64
CA LEU A 18 23.58 9.04 -0.64
C LEU A 18 23.63 8.09 -1.83
N THR A 19 24.29 6.93 -1.71
CA THR A 19 24.29 5.91 -2.77
C THR A 19 22.94 5.21 -2.89
N TRP A 20 22.19 5.10 -1.79
CA TRP A 20 20.83 4.54 -1.78
C TRP A 20 19.79 5.54 -2.27
N ILE A 21 20.16 6.79 -2.54
CA ILE A 21 19.27 7.79 -3.15
C ILE A 21 19.71 8.09 -4.60
N ARG A 22 21.01 8.21 -4.86
CA ARG A 22 21.57 8.65 -6.16
C ARG A 22 22.20 7.53 -6.99
N GLY A 23 22.34 6.32 -6.46
CA GLY A 23 22.92 5.18 -7.18
C GLY A 23 21.98 4.53 -8.20
N GLU A 24 22.51 3.58 -8.97
CA GLU A 24 21.75 2.80 -9.96
C GLU A 24 21.20 1.48 -9.40
N SER A 25 21.33 1.26 -8.08
CA SER A 25 20.85 0.04 -7.45
C SER A 25 19.33 -0.05 -7.45
N THR A 26 18.80 -1.27 -7.39
CA THR A 26 17.36 -1.55 -7.24
C THR A 26 16.77 -0.86 -6.01
N VAL A 27 17.53 -0.78 -4.92
CA VAL A 27 17.09 -0.05 -3.73
C VAL A 27 17.02 1.45 -3.97
N ALA A 28 17.99 2.03 -4.69
CA ALA A 28 17.95 3.47 -4.98
C ALA A 28 16.78 3.84 -5.88
N ASN A 29 16.48 2.99 -6.87
CA ASN A 29 15.29 3.10 -7.70
C ASN A 29 14.01 3.12 -6.84
N SER A 30 13.82 2.10 -5.99
CA SER A 30 12.65 2.00 -5.11
C SER A 30 12.55 3.14 -4.10
N THR A 31 13.69 3.60 -3.57
CA THR A 31 13.75 4.70 -2.60
C THR A 31 13.30 6.02 -3.22
N ARG A 32 13.65 6.30 -4.47
CA ARG A 32 13.16 7.51 -5.17
C ARG A 32 11.64 7.49 -5.33
N VAL A 33 11.09 6.36 -5.78
CA VAL A 33 9.63 6.21 -5.89
C VAL A 33 8.98 6.38 -4.52
N TRP A 34 9.56 5.80 -3.47
CA TRP A 34 9.07 5.96 -2.11
C TRP A 34 9.04 7.41 -1.63
N LEU A 35 10.10 8.19 -1.90
CA LEU A 35 10.14 9.61 -1.56
C LEU A 35 9.06 10.41 -2.30
N VAL A 36 8.75 10.07 -3.55
CA VAL A 36 7.63 10.68 -4.29
C VAL A 36 6.28 10.34 -3.65
N LEU A 37 6.09 9.09 -3.21
CA LEU A 37 4.87 8.66 -2.52
C LEU A 37 4.72 9.33 -1.15
N LEU A 38 5.82 9.49 -0.40
CA LEU A 38 5.82 10.24 0.85
C LEU A 38 5.48 11.71 0.64
N ALA A 39 6.03 12.34 -0.42
CA ALA A 39 5.69 13.70 -0.77
C ALA A 39 4.20 13.84 -1.11
N PHE A 40 3.62 12.83 -1.76
CA PHE A 40 2.18 12.76 -2.02
C PHE A 40 1.36 12.68 -0.72
N ILE A 41 1.77 11.87 0.26
CA ILE A 41 1.10 11.83 1.58
C ILE A 41 1.23 13.20 2.28
N GLY A 42 2.40 13.83 2.20
CA GLY A 42 2.61 15.19 2.68
C GLY A 42 1.65 16.21 2.03
N LEU A 43 1.41 16.09 0.72
CA LEU A 43 0.42 16.90 0.02
C LEU A 43 -0.99 16.68 0.56
N THR A 44 -1.40 15.44 0.85
CA THR A 44 -2.68 15.15 1.50
C THR A 44 -2.77 15.83 2.87
N ASN A 45 -1.72 15.77 3.68
CA ASN A 45 -1.69 16.45 4.98
C ASN A 45 -1.83 17.98 4.86
N LEU A 46 -1.11 18.58 3.91
CA LEU A 46 -1.21 20.02 3.64
C LEU A 46 -2.63 20.37 3.17
N PHE A 47 -3.24 19.56 2.31
CA PHE A 47 -4.62 19.74 1.87
C PHE A 47 -5.60 19.69 3.04
N ILE A 48 -5.48 18.69 3.93
CA ILE A 48 -6.34 18.58 5.12
C ILE A 48 -6.15 19.80 6.03
N THR A 49 -4.90 20.25 6.22
CA THR A 49 -4.56 21.36 7.12
C THR A 49 -5.06 22.72 6.61
N PHE A 50 -4.92 22.98 5.30
CA PHE A 50 -5.18 24.32 4.73
C PHE A 50 -6.50 24.45 3.99
N VAL A 51 -7.04 23.35 3.47
CA VAL A 51 -8.31 23.34 2.73
C VAL A 51 -9.45 22.80 3.58
N GLY A 52 -9.21 21.77 4.40
CA GLY A 52 -10.20 21.30 5.38
C GLY A 52 -11.56 20.94 4.77
N ALA A 53 -11.56 20.19 3.67
CA ALA A 53 -12.78 19.81 2.94
C ALA A 53 -13.57 18.67 3.63
N GLY A 54 -13.86 18.82 4.93
CA GLY A 54 -14.52 17.81 5.77
C GLY A 54 -13.61 16.67 6.25
N LEU A 55 -12.33 16.70 5.86
CA LEU A 55 -11.34 15.67 6.24
C LEU A 55 -10.64 15.95 7.57
N GLN A 56 -10.64 17.19 8.04
CA GLN A 56 -9.98 17.60 9.29
C GLN A 56 -10.63 16.98 10.52
N ASP A 57 -11.92 16.63 10.43
CA ASP A 57 -12.70 16.01 11.50
C ASP A 57 -12.75 14.48 11.37
N ASP A 58 -12.20 13.92 10.28
CA ASP A 58 -12.13 12.49 10.06
C ASP A 58 -11.04 11.89 10.97
N PRO A 59 -11.36 10.95 11.88
CA PRO A 59 -10.37 10.35 12.79
C PRO A 59 -9.20 9.67 12.06
N ARG A 60 -9.44 9.18 10.84
CA ARG A 60 -8.43 8.50 10.01
C ARG A 60 -7.39 9.50 9.47
N SER A 61 -7.69 10.80 9.45
CA SER A 61 -6.75 11.85 9.01
C SER A 61 -5.46 11.88 9.84
N VAL A 62 -5.49 11.37 11.08
CA VAL A 62 -4.31 11.24 11.94
C VAL A 62 -3.18 10.43 11.28
N LEU A 63 -3.53 9.49 10.39
CA LEU A 63 -2.57 8.71 9.62
C LEU A 63 -1.77 9.57 8.64
N PHE A 64 -2.23 10.77 8.28
CA PHE A 64 -1.51 11.67 7.40
C PHE A 64 -0.73 12.75 8.16
N SER A 65 -0.78 12.76 9.49
CA SER A 65 -0.02 13.71 10.30
C SER A 65 1.49 13.60 10.08
N TRP A 66 2.24 14.67 10.33
CA TRP A 66 3.71 14.67 10.20
C TRP A 66 4.40 13.55 10.99
N PRO A 67 4.01 13.23 12.25
CA PRO A 67 4.56 12.08 12.97
C PRO A 67 4.28 10.76 12.26
N ALA A 68 3.06 10.55 11.76
CA ALA A 68 2.71 9.34 11.02
C ALA A 68 3.49 9.22 9.70
N ILE A 69 3.64 10.32 8.95
CA ILE A 69 4.47 10.38 7.74
C ILE A 69 5.91 9.98 8.04
N ALA A 70 6.49 10.48 9.15
CA ALA A 70 7.85 10.11 9.55
C ALA A 70 7.96 8.62 9.86
N VAL A 71 7.00 8.06 10.61
CA VAL A 71 6.93 6.62 10.89
C VAL A 71 6.83 5.82 9.60
N PHE A 72 5.90 6.15 8.71
CA PHE A 72 5.75 5.46 7.43
C PHE A 72 6.99 5.60 6.58
N GLY A 73 7.63 6.77 6.57
CA GLY A 73 8.87 6.98 5.85
C GLY A 73 9.96 5.99 6.24
N VAL A 74 10.12 5.76 7.55
CA VAL A 74 11.06 4.77 8.08
C VAL A 74 10.60 3.34 7.76
N LEU A 75 9.35 2.99 8.05
CA LEU A 75 8.82 1.63 7.84
C LEU A 75 8.84 1.22 6.37
N GLY A 76 8.42 2.12 5.47
CA GLY A 76 8.46 1.91 4.03
C GLY A 76 9.88 1.75 3.51
N PHE A 77 10.83 2.57 3.99
CA PHE A 77 12.24 2.41 3.63
C PHE A 77 12.79 1.05 4.09
N VAL A 78 12.56 0.65 5.34
CA VAL A 78 12.97 -0.66 5.85
C VAL A 78 12.35 -1.80 5.02
N GLY A 79 11.06 -1.68 4.70
CA GLY A 79 10.36 -2.63 3.83
C GLY A 79 11.00 -2.77 2.46
N ILE A 80 11.40 -1.67 1.82
CA ILE A 80 12.11 -1.67 0.53
C ILE A 80 13.47 -2.37 0.63
N VAL A 81 14.25 -2.10 1.68
CA VAL A 81 15.55 -2.78 1.86
C VAL A 81 15.34 -4.30 1.97
N LEU A 82 14.32 -4.73 2.72
CA LEU A 82 14.01 -6.14 2.93
C LEU A 82 13.40 -6.80 1.69
N SER A 83 12.60 -6.07 0.90
CA SER A 83 12.00 -6.58 -0.33
C SER A 83 13.08 -6.95 -1.35
N HIS A 84 14.12 -6.13 -1.48
CA HIS A 84 15.24 -6.44 -2.36
C HIS A 84 16.11 -7.59 -1.84
N ARG A 85 16.22 -7.78 -0.52
CA ARG A 85 16.89 -8.95 0.07
C ARG A 85 16.12 -10.27 -0.13
N THR A 86 14.84 -10.19 -0.46
CA THR A 86 13.96 -11.34 -0.69
C THR A 86 13.59 -11.52 -2.16
N GLY A 87 14.21 -10.76 -3.07
CA GLY A 87 14.05 -10.90 -4.52
C GLY A 87 12.77 -10.30 -5.10
N PHE A 88 12.18 -9.30 -4.44
CA PHE A 88 11.10 -8.51 -5.04
C PHE A 88 11.68 -7.51 -6.05
N PRO A 89 10.97 -7.24 -7.17
CA PRO A 89 11.38 -6.27 -8.18
C PRO A 89 11.51 -4.85 -7.62
N ALA A 90 12.32 -4.02 -8.29
CA ALA A 90 12.35 -2.58 -8.02
C ALA A 90 10.99 -1.92 -8.32
N ALA A 91 10.70 -0.81 -7.64
CA ALA A 91 9.46 -0.05 -7.89
C ALA A 91 9.30 0.35 -9.36
N TRP A 92 10.41 0.74 -9.96
CA TRP A 92 10.53 1.16 -11.34
C TRP A 92 11.52 0.27 -12.09
N ASP A 93 11.28 -1.04 -12.03
CA ASP A 93 12.12 -2.05 -12.66
C ASP A 93 12.01 -2.06 -14.20
N HIS A 94 13.13 -2.08 -14.92
CA HIS A 94 13.12 -2.06 -16.39
C HIS A 94 12.54 -3.34 -17.01
N ASP A 95 12.60 -4.46 -16.28
CA ASP A 95 12.05 -5.74 -16.74
C ASP A 95 10.52 -5.83 -16.58
N VAL A 96 9.93 -4.89 -15.83
CA VAL A 96 8.48 -4.79 -15.65
C VAL A 96 7.91 -3.81 -16.67
N SER A 97 7.16 -4.35 -17.63
CA SER A 97 6.49 -3.55 -18.68
C SER A 97 5.43 -2.60 -18.11
N THR A 98 5.12 -1.53 -18.85
CA THR A 98 4.03 -0.59 -18.52
C THR A 98 2.70 -1.30 -18.28
N ARG A 99 2.40 -2.35 -19.04
CA ARG A 99 1.18 -3.15 -18.88
C ARG A 99 1.16 -3.87 -17.52
N GLN A 100 2.28 -4.42 -17.08
CA GLN A 100 2.40 -5.12 -15.81
C GLN A 100 2.42 -4.16 -14.61
N ARG A 101 3.02 -2.98 -14.78
CA ARG A 101 3.10 -1.96 -13.73
C ARG A 101 1.78 -1.22 -13.51
N TRP A 102 1.04 -0.96 -14.59
CA TRP A 102 -0.12 -0.06 -14.54
C TRP A 102 -1.42 -0.73 -14.98
N LEU A 103 -1.48 -1.21 -16.22
CA LEU A 103 -2.76 -1.63 -16.82
C LEU A 103 -3.36 -2.86 -16.13
N ILE A 104 -2.58 -3.92 -15.94
CA ILE A 104 -3.06 -5.16 -15.29
C ILE A 104 -3.49 -4.87 -13.83
N PRO A 105 -2.67 -4.22 -12.99
CA PRO A 105 -3.06 -3.78 -11.65
C PRO A 105 -4.35 -2.94 -11.64
N ALA A 106 -4.44 -1.93 -12.52
CA ALA A 106 -5.59 -1.04 -12.57
C ALA A 106 -6.87 -1.79 -12.99
N VAL A 107 -6.80 -2.67 -13.98
CA VAL A 107 -7.96 -3.48 -14.40
C VAL A 107 -8.45 -4.38 -13.27
N ILE A 108 -7.53 -5.03 -12.54
CA ILE A 108 -7.88 -5.87 -11.38
C ILE A 108 -8.54 -5.03 -10.28
N GLY A 109 -7.94 -3.88 -9.95
CA GLY A 109 -8.49 -2.95 -8.95
C GLY A 109 -9.87 -2.44 -9.32
N VAL A 110 -10.06 -1.97 -10.57
CA VAL A 110 -11.36 -1.52 -11.08
C VAL A 110 -12.39 -2.65 -11.04
N ALA A 111 -12.05 -3.85 -11.49
CA ALA A 111 -12.97 -4.97 -11.50
C ALA A 111 -13.46 -5.32 -10.08
N LEU A 112 -12.54 -5.41 -9.11
CA LEU A 112 -12.89 -5.65 -7.72
C LEU A 112 -13.67 -4.49 -7.10
N GLY A 113 -13.35 -3.24 -7.47
CA GLY A 113 -14.07 -2.05 -7.00
C GLY A 113 -15.51 -2.02 -7.51
N CYS A 114 -15.74 -2.42 -8.76
CA CYS A 114 -17.07 -2.57 -9.32
C CYS A 114 -17.86 -3.68 -8.61
N VAL A 115 -17.21 -4.82 -8.32
CA VAL A 115 -17.85 -5.92 -7.57
C VAL A 115 -18.24 -5.46 -6.17
N GLN A 116 -17.32 -4.82 -5.43
CA GLN A 116 -17.57 -4.29 -4.09
C GLN A 116 -18.73 -3.27 -4.10
N SER A 117 -18.70 -2.32 -5.05
CA SER A 117 -19.76 -1.32 -5.21
C SER A 117 -21.11 -1.96 -5.51
N GLY A 118 -21.15 -2.95 -6.41
CA GLY A 118 -22.37 -3.67 -6.75
C GLY A 118 -22.93 -4.47 -5.56
N LEU A 119 -22.07 -5.11 -4.79
CA LEU A 119 -22.47 -5.84 -3.58
C LEU A 119 -23.07 -4.88 -2.54
N ASP A 120 -22.47 -3.72 -2.32
CA ASP A 120 -22.98 -2.75 -1.35
C ASP A 120 -24.35 -2.16 -1.74
N THR A 121 -24.65 -2.04 -3.04
CA THR A 121 -26.01 -1.66 -3.48
C THR A 121 -27.10 -2.65 -3.09
N VAL A 122 -26.73 -3.91 -2.81
CA VAL A 122 -27.65 -4.99 -2.44
C VAL A 122 -27.65 -5.24 -0.94
N PHE A 123 -26.47 -5.23 -0.33
CA PHE A 123 -26.28 -5.63 1.07
C PHE A 123 -26.15 -4.45 2.04
N HIS A 124 -25.98 -3.22 1.53
CA HIS A 124 -25.98 -1.98 2.30
C HIS A 124 -25.02 -1.96 3.50
N TRP A 125 -23.81 -2.49 3.31
CA TRP A 125 -22.79 -2.56 4.36
C TRP A 125 -22.32 -1.16 4.76
N THR A 126 -22.12 -0.24 3.82
CA THR A 126 -21.67 1.14 4.14
C THR A 126 -22.69 1.94 4.94
N ALA A 127 -23.98 1.77 4.62
CA ALA A 127 -25.07 2.37 5.37
C ALA A 127 -25.13 1.80 6.80
N PHE A 128 -24.97 0.48 6.95
CA PHE A 128 -24.89 -0.17 8.26
C PHE A 128 -23.68 0.33 9.07
N TYR A 129 -22.50 0.41 8.43
CA TYR A 129 -21.30 0.95 9.06
C TYR A 129 -21.52 2.39 9.56
N THR A 130 -22.15 3.23 8.74
CA THR A 130 -22.44 4.62 9.09
C THR A 130 -23.39 4.71 10.29
N GLN A 131 -24.38 3.80 10.39
CA GLN A 131 -25.30 3.74 11.54
C GLN A 131 -24.60 3.36 12.85
N ILE A 132 -23.65 2.42 12.81
CA ILE A 132 -22.97 1.92 14.03
C ILE A 132 -21.78 2.79 14.46
N VAL A 133 -21.18 3.58 13.55
CA VAL A 133 -20.04 4.46 13.83
C VAL A 133 -20.46 5.92 13.98
N GLY A 134 -21.56 6.33 13.35
CA GLY A 134 -22.03 7.72 13.35
C GLY A 134 -21.23 8.64 12.43
N GLN A 135 -20.43 8.09 11.51
CA GLN A 135 -19.66 8.83 10.52
C GLN A 135 -19.74 8.13 9.16
N ALA A 136 -19.75 8.93 8.09
CA ALA A 136 -19.75 8.39 6.74
C ALA A 136 -18.51 7.53 6.51
N TYR A 137 -18.71 6.35 5.94
CA TYR A 137 -17.61 5.45 5.61
C TYR A 137 -16.67 6.07 4.55
N ASN A 138 -17.24 6.77 3.57
CA ASN A 138 -16.49 7.35 2.45
C ASN A 138 -16.08 8.80 2.73
N ALA A 139 -14.80 9.11 2.50
CA ALA A 139 -14.31 10.48 2.62
C ALA A 139 -14.94 11.39 1.54
N PRO A 140 -15.37 12.61 1.89
CA PRO A 140 -16.10 13.50 0.99
C PRO A 140 -15.22 14.15 -0.08
N LEU A 141 -15.86 14.58 -1.17
CA LEU A 141 -15.26 15.46 -2.17
C LEU A 141 -15.06 16.90 -1.65
N PRO A 142 -14.08 17.65 -2.19
CA PRO A 142 -13.11 17.25 -3.21
C PRO A 142 -11.89 16.46 -2.68
N GLY A 143 -11.79 16.22 -1.37
CA GLY A 143 -10.60 15.62 -0.75
C GLY A 143 -10.46 14.10 -0.96
N SER A 144 -11.56 13.41 -1.29
CA SER A 144 -11.64 11.95 -1.43
C SER A 144 -10.49 11.32 -2.26
N PRO A 145 -10.15 11.80 -3.47
CA PRO A 145 -9.08 11.18 -4.26
C PRO A 145 -7.71 11.25 -3.56
N LEU A 146 -7.36 12.41 -2.98
CA LEU A 146 -6.10 12.58 -2.26
C LEU A 146 -6.06 11.71 -0.99
N PHE A 147 -7.17 11.65 -0.28
CA PHE A 147 -7.30 10.88 0.94
C PHE A 147 -7.11 9.39 0.68
N TYR A 148 -7.82 8.84 -0.31
CA TYR A 148 -7.75 7.42 -0.61
C TYR A 148 -6.46 7.01 -1.33
N THR A 149 -5.89 7.84 -2.21
CA THR A 149 -4.57 7.53 -2.78
C THR A 149 -3.50 7.48 -1.68
N SER A 150 -3.50 8.42 -0.73
CA SER A 150 -2.59 8.38 0.41
C SER A 150 -2.88 7.21 1.35
N GLY A 151 -4.16 6.91 1.60
CA GLY A 151 -4.58 5.71 2.33
C GLY A 151 -4.05 4.43 1.70
N ALA A 152 -4.12 4.29 0.38
CA ALA A 152 -3.57 3.13 -0.33
C ALA A 152 -2.07 2.98 -0.09
N ILE A 153 -1.30 4.07 -0.12
CA ILE A 153 0.14 4.04 0.14
C ILE A 153 0.41 3.59 1.59
N VAL A 154 -0.27 4.20 2.57
CA VAL A 154 -0.10 3.89 4.00
C VAL A 154 -0.43 2.42 4.28
N VAL A 155 -1.55 1.94 3.75
CA VAL A 155 -2.02 0.58 4.00
C VAL A 155 -1.10 -0.46 3.35
N GLU A 156 -0.57 -0.17 2.16
CA GLU A 156 0.45 -1.02 1.54
C GLU A 156 1.74 -1.13 2.36
N VAL A 157 2.14 -0.06 3.06
CA VAL A 157 3.27 -0.12 3.99
C VAL A 157 2.99 -1.10 5.13
N PHE A 158 1.84 -0.95 5.77
CA PHE A 158 1.47 -1.71 6.96
C PHE A 158 1.23 -3.19 6.70
N TYR A 159 0.48 -3.53 5.65
CA TYR A 159 0.08 -4.92 5.43
C TYR A 159 1.01 -5.70 4.52
N ARG A 160 1.85 -5.03 3.72
CA ARG A 160 2.66 -5.71 2.69
C ARG A 160 4.12 -5.31 2.68
N LEU A 161 4.44 -4.07 2.38
CA LEU A 161 5.81 -3.63 2.08
C LEU A 161 6.76 -3.90 3.24
N LEU A 162 6.30 -3.74 4.49
CA LEU A 162 7.07 -4.12 5.66
C LEU A 162 6.89 -5.60 6.04
N PRO A 163 5.70 -6.08 6.44
CA PRO A 163 5.58 -7.39 7.09
C PRO A 163 5.92 -8.56 6.17
N VAL A 164 5.55 -8.51 4.88
CA VAL A 164 5.76 -9.65 3.98
C VAL A 164 7.26 -9.85 3.70
N PRO A 165 8.04 -8.84 3.26
CA PRO A 165 9.48 -8.99 3.12
C PRO A 165 10.21 -9.27 4.44
N LEU A 166 9.79 -8.66 5.55
CA LEU A 166 10.39 -8.88 6.86
C LEU A 166 10.25 -10.34 7.31
N LEU A 167 9.02 -10.87 7.28
CA LEU A 167 8.75 -12.24 7.69
C LEU A 167 9.33 -13.25 6.70
N LEU A 168 9.30 -12.95 5.40
CA LEU A 168 9.93 -13.82 4.41
C LEU A 168 11.44 -13.89 4.60
N TRP A 169 12.09 -12.74 4.84
CA TRP A 169 13.51 -12.68 5.15
C TRP A 169 13.84 -13.43 6.46
N LEU A 170 13.09 -13.17 7.53
CA LEU A 170 13.32 -13.79 8.83
C LEU A 170 13.12 -15.30 8.76
N VAL A 171 11.99 -15.76 8.23
CA VAL A 171 11.66 -17.18 8.22
C VAL A 171 12.46 -17.91 7.15
N SER A 172 12.43 -17.46 5.90
CA SER A 172 13.11 -18.19 4.83
C SER A 172 14.62 -18.00 4.91
N ASN A 173 15.14 -16.77 4.90
CA ASN A 173 16.58 -16.54 4.78
C ASN A 173 17.34 -16.79 6.10
N VAL A 174 16.78 -16.38 7.25
CA VAL A 174 17.46 -16.53 8.55
C VAL A 174 17.18 -17.90 9.17
N LEU A 175 15.92 -18.26 9.44
CA LEU A 175 15.58 -19.50 10.15
C LEU A 175 15.77 -20.75 9.28
N LEU A 176 15.26 -20.71 8.05
CA LEU A 176 15.30 -21.85 7.11
C LEU A 176 16.51 -21.84 6.17
N ARG A 177 17.45 -20.89 6.35
CA ARG A 177 18.70 -20.76 5.56
C ARG A 177 18.48 -20.75 4.05
N GLY A 178 17.47 -20.01 3.61
CA GLY A 178 17.05 -19.84 2.21
C GLY A 178 16.11 -20.92 1.68
N ARG A 179 15.73 -21.92 2.49
CA ARG A 179 14.82 -22.99 2.04
C ARG A 179 13.35 -22.55 2.13
N GLY A 180 12.53 -23.11 1.24
CA GLY A 180 11.07 -22.98 1.30
C GLY A 180 10.51 -21.59 1.00
N GLN A 181 11.28 -20.68 0.38
CA GLN A 181 10.86 -19.29 0.17
C GLN A 181 9.49 -19.16 -0.54
N SER A 182 9.21 -20.02 -1.52
CA SER A 182 7.92 -20.01 -2.24
C SER A 182 6.75 -20.39 -1.33
N GLN A 183 6.91 -21.46 -0.54
CA GLN A 183 5.91 -21.94 0.40
C GLN A 183 5.65 -20.91 1.49
N ILE A 184 6.71 -20.34 2.08
CA ILE A 184 6.60 -19.28 3.08
C ILE A 184 5.94 -18.05 2.48
N PHE A 185 6.29 -17.66 1.25
CA PHE A 185 5.63 -16.54 0.57
C PHE A 185 4.13 -16.76 0.45
N TRP A 186 3.66 -17.93 0.01
CA TRP A 186 2.23 -18.19 -0.13
C TRP A 186 1.49 -18.25 1.21
N ILE A 187 2.12 -18.80 2.25
CA ILE A 187 1.58 -18.76 3.62
C ILE A 187 1.42 -17.30 4.06
N LEU A 188 2.47 -16.48 3.90
CA LEU A 188 2.42 -15.06 4.25
C LEU A 188 1.43 -14.28 3.38
N ALA A 189 1.27 -14.64 2.10
CA ALA A 189 0.30 -14.02 1.20
C ALA A 189 -1.13 -14.25 1.71
N VAL A 190 -1.47 -15.47 2.11
CA VAL A 190 -2.79 -15.77 2.70
C VAL A 190 -2.96 -15.07 4.04
N LEU A 191 -1.99 -15.19 4.95
CA LEU A 191 -2.08 -14.59 6.28
C LEU A 191 -2.21 -13.07 6.23
N SER A 192 -1.34 -12.39 5.47
CA SER A 192 -1.39 -10.94 5.30
C SER A 192 -2.70 -10.48 4.67
N SER A 193 -3.27 -11.27 3.76
CA SER A 193 -4.51 -10.90 3.08
C SER A 193 -5.75 -11.04 3.94
N LEU A 194 -5.66 -11.80 5.05
CA LEU A 194 -6.74 -11.94 6.01
C LEU A 194 -6.74 -10.83 7.07
N ILE A 195 -5.62 -10.15 7.32
CA ILE A 195 -5.50 -9.18 8.43
C ILE A 195 -6.54 -8.07 8.31
N GLU A 196 -6.58 -7.38 7.17
CA GLU A 196 -7.50 -6.25 6.93
C GLU A 196 -8.98 -6.68 7.04
N PRO A 197 -9.47 -7.67 6.27
CA PRO A 197 -10.89 -8.03 6.33
C PRO A 197 -11.28 -8.70 7.66
N ALA A 198 -10.37 -9.41 8.34
CA ALA A 198 -10.63 -9.94 9.67
C ALA A 198 -10.75 -8.82 10.73
N ASP A 199 -9.96 -7.75 10.61
CA ASP A 199 -10.02 -6.62 11.53
C ASP A 199 -11.21 -5.69 11.26
N GLN A 200 -11.54 -5.45 9.99
CA GLN A 200 -12.56 -4.48 9.58
C GLN A 200 -13.95 -5.10 9.43
N ASP A 201 -14.08 -6.22 8.71
CA ASP A 201 -15.38 -6.78 8.33
C ASP A 201 -15.94 -7.73 9.39
N LEU A 202 -15.12 -8.61 9.98
CA LEU A 202 -15.64 -9.57 10.96
C LEU A 202 -16.10 -8.88 12.25
N ARG A 203 -15.47 -7.76 12.63
CA ARG A 203 -15.85 -7.01 13.83
C ARG A 203 -17.24 -6.40 13.78
N VAL A 204 -17.83 -6.21 12.60
CA VAL A 204 -19.20 -5.67 12.51
C VAL A 204 -20.26 -6.74 12.81
N LEU A 205 -19.90 -8.04 12.81
CA LEU A 205 -20.77 -9.12 13.29
C LEU A 205 -21.15 -8.90 14.76
N ASP A 206 -20.18 -8.53 15.59
CA ASP A 206 -20.40 -8.22 17.02
C ASP A 206 -21.33 -7.02 17.24
N ARG A 207 -21.57 -6.23 16.18
CA ARG A 207 -22.47 -5.07 16.17
C ARG A 207 -23.81 -5.35 15.48
N GLY A 208 -24.10 -6.60 15.12
CA GLY A 208 -25.38 -7.03 14.57
C GLY A 208 -25.45 -7.14 13.05
N ALA A 209 -24.32 -7.07 12.34
CA ALA A 209 -24.30 -7.31 10.90
C ALA A 209 -24.69 -8.77 10.58
N SER A 210 -25.40 -8.98 9.48
CA SER A 210 -25.70 -10.33 9.00
C SER A 210 -24.49 -10.95 8.28
N TRP A 211 -24.38 -12.28 8.31
CA TRP A 211 -23.32 -12.99 7.58
C TRP A 211 -23.24 -12.65 6.09
N PRO A 212 -24.36 -12.56 5.33
CA PRO A 212 -24.30 -12.13 3.92
C PRO A 212 -23.73 -10.72 3.75
N MET A 213 -24.09 -9.78 4.63
CA MET A 213 -23.57 -8.41 4.59
C MET A 213 -22.06 -8.39 4.83
N VAL A 214 -21.57 -9.12 5.81
CA VAL A 214 -20.13 -9.22 6.08
C VAL A 214 -19.38 -9.94 4.96
N ALA A 215 -19.93 -11.03 4.44
CA ALA A 215 -19.34 -11.73 3.31
C ALA A 215 -19.25 -10.85 2.06
N SER A 216 -20.19 -9.90 1.89
CA SER A 216 -20.25 -8.99 0.75
C SER A 216 -19.07 -8.02 0.68
N THR A 217 -18.41 -7.71 1.80
CA THR A 217 -17.21 -6.87 1.84
C THR A 217 -15.94 -7.68 2.10
N PHE A 218 -16.03 -8.68 2.99
CA PHE A 218 -14.90 -9.55 3.35
C PHE A 218 -14.31 -10.26 2.12
N VAL A 219 -15.14 -10.77 1.21
CA VAL A 219 -14.65 -11.55 0.06
C VAL A 219 -13.92 -10.65 -0.95
N PRO A 220 -14.49 -9.53 -1.44
CA PRO A 220 -13.75 -8.60 -2.30
C PRO A 220 -12.47 -8.07 -1.66
N ASP A 221 -12.50 -7.74 -0.37
CA ASP A 221 -11.32 -7.26 0.35
C ASP A 221 -10.25 -8.33 0.45
N LEU A 222 -10.59 -9.57 0.78
CA LEU A 222 -9.66 -10.70 0.77
C LEU A 222 -9.03 -10.90 -0.62
N LEU A 223 -9.83 -10.84 -1.68
CA LEU A 223 -9.37 -11.00 -3.06
C LEU A 223 -8.45 -9.84 -3.50
N LEU A 224 -8.80 -8.60 -3.15
CA LEU A 224 -7.97 -7.43 -3.39
C LEU A 224 -6.63 -7.60 -2.68
N ASN A 225 -6.69 -7.93 -1.39
CA ASN A 225 -5.51 -8.07 -0.57
C ASN A 225 -4.56 -9.16 -1.09
N LEU A 226 -5.11 -10.31 -1.53
CA LEU A 226 -4.36 -11.41 -2.13
C LEU A 226 -3.77 -11.03 -3.48
N ALA A 227 -4.55 -10.37 -4.34
CA ALA A 227 -4.08 -9.89 -5.63
C ALA A 227 -2.90 -8.93 -5.46
N GLN A 228 -2.96 -8.03 -4.48
CA GLN A 228 -1.90 -7.06 -4.22
C GLN A 228 -0.59 -7.69 -3.76
N VAL A 229 -0.61 -8.68 -2.86
CA VAL A 229 0.64 -9.33 -2.41
C VAL A 229 1.28 -10.15 -3.55
N VAL A 230 0.46 -10.77 -4.41
CA VAL A 230 0.94 -11.48 -5.61
C VAL A 230 1.51 -10.50 -6.64
N ILE A 231 0.82 -9.39 -6.89
CA ILE A 231 1.29 -8.32 -7.79
C ILE A 231 2.57 -7.68 -7.25
N PHE A 232 2.66 -7.43 -5.95
CA PHE A 232 3.88 -6.93 -5.31
C PHE A 232 5.06 -7.86 -5.58
N ARG A 233 4.86 -9.18 -5.37
CA ARG A 233 5.88 -10.18 -5.62
C ARG A 233 6.33 -10.22 -7.08
N LYS A 234 5.41 -10.01 -8.02
CA LYS A 234 5.67 -10.20 -9.45
C LYS A 234 6.17 -8.93 -10.15
N TYR A 235 5.68 -7.76 -9.75
CA TYR A 235 5.84 -6.50 -10.49
C TYR A 235 6.35 -5.33 -9.63
N GLY A 236 6.63 -5.55 -8.34
CA GLY A 236 7.10 -4.53 -7.42
C GLY A 236 5.97 -3.76 -6.72
N PHE A 237 6.32 -3.00 -5.68
CA PHE A 237 5.30 -2.42 -4.78
C PHE A 237 4.45 -1.35 -5.43
N LEU A 238 4.99 -0.64 -6.44
CA LEU A 238 4.24 0.40 -7.15
C LEU A 238 3.03 -0.19 -7.87
N ALA A 239 3.18 -1.38 -8.45
CA ALA A 239 2.06 -2.09 -9.07
C ALA A 239 0.98 -2.47 -8.05
N ALA A 240 1.37 -2.87 -6.83
CA ALA A 240 0.42 -3.21 -5.77
C ALA A 240 -0.35 -1.98 -5.25
N ILE A 241 0.32 -0.82 -5.15
CA ILE A 241 -0.32 0.46 -4.86
C ILE A 241 -1.31 0.82 -5.97
N THR A 242 -0.93 0.70 -7.25
CA THR A 242 -1.83 0.96 -8.38
C THR A 242 -3.12 0.15 -8.30
N THR A 243 -3.04 -1.14 -7.94
CA THR A 243 -4.23 -1.99 -7.78
C THR A 243 -5.20 -1.38 -6.76
N ARG A 244 -4.70 -0.98 -5.57
CA ARG A 244 -5.56 -0.44 -4.51
C ARG A 244 -6.04 0.97 -4.78
N VAL A 245 -5.22 1.83 -5.39
CA VAL A 245 -5.67 3.14 -5.86
C VAL A 245 -6.81 2.97 -6.86
N ALA A 246 -6.67 2.09 -7.86
CA ALA A 246 -7.72 1.85 -8.84
C ALA A 246 -9.01 1.31 -8.19
N PHE A 247 -8.89 0.38 -7.24
CA PHE A 247 -10.01 -0.10 -6.44
C PHE A 247 -10.69 1.05 -5.67
N TYR A 248 -9.92 1.85 -4.93
CA TYR A 248 -10.46 2.97 -4.13
C TYR A 248 -11.09 4.08 -4.99
N MET A 249 -10.56 4.35 -6.18
CA MET A 249 -11.18 5.33 -7.08
C MET A 249 -12.59 4.91 -7.52
N VAL A 250 -12.83 3.60 -7.66
CA VAL A 250 -14.17 3.09 -7.98
C VAL A 250 -15.03 3.02 -6.72
N TRP A 251 -14.58 2.31 -5.69
CA TRP A 251 -15.36 2.01 -4.50
C TRP A 251 -15.60 3.23 -3.61
N HIS A 252 -14.55 3.95 -3.23
CA HIS A 252 -14.70 5.03 -2.26
C HIS A 252 -14.99 6.38 -2.91
N VAL A 253 -14.33 6.67 -4.03
CA VAL A 253 -14.47 7.98 -4.68
C VAL A 253 -15.73 8.00 -5.54
N ALA A 254 -15.76 7.19 -6.61
CA ALA A 254 -16.87 7.24 -7.57
C ALA A 254 -18.19 6.75 -6.95
N TYR A 255 -18.22 5.52 -6.44
CA TYR A 255 -19.42 4.97 -5.81
C TYR A 255 -19.78 5.75 -4.54
N GLY A 256 -18.84 5.94 -3.63
CA GLY A 256 -19.09 6.59 -2.34
C GLY A 256 -19.57 8.05 -2.40
N ASN A 257 -19.28 8.79 -3.48
CA ASN A 257 -19.69 10.20 -3.58
C ASN A 257 -20.79 10.48 -4.61
N PHE A 258 -21.07 9.56 -5.54
CA PHE A 258 -22.05 9.79 -6.62
C PHE A 258 -23.18 8.77 -6.69
N ILE A 259 -23.03 7.60 -6.07
CA ILE A 259 -23.99 6.49 -6.21
C ILE A 259 -24.54 6.06 -4.86
N CYS A 260 -23.68 5.95 -3.85
CA CYS A 260 -24.11 5.53 -2.54
C CYS A 260 -25.09 6.53 -1.95
N ALA A 261 -26.25 6.05 -1.48
CA ALA A 261 -27.15 6.83 -0.63
C ALA A 261 -26.76 6.65 0.85
N CYS A 262 -25.47 6.80 1.11
CA CYS A 262 -24.81 6.84 2.40
C CYS A 262 -24.10 8.20 2.53
#